data_AF-A0A060SKS8-F1
#
_entry.id   AF-A0A060SKS8-F1
#
_cell.length_a   1.000
_cell.length_b   1.000
_cell.length_c   1.000
_cell.angle_alpha   90.00
_cell.angle_beta   90.00
_cell.angle_gamma   90.00
#
_symmetry.space_group_name_H-M   'P 1'
#
loop_
_entity.id
_entity.type
_entity.pdbx_description
1 polymer ?
#
loop_
_entity_poly.entity_id
_entity_poly.type
_entity_poly.pdbx_seq_one_letter_code
_entity_poly.pdbx_strand_id
1 'polypeptide(L)'
;MLAHLAQASRRPGRSWLSVAGARRTYAEKADKSVLGGDPSYAVWLRSEGAKYKEPHRPKNWLGGQPFPLNPTFKPPSPVSDAVRTAIWDEYMLDPFKYNVRVLAQKHGISIARVDAILRLKGLEHQWRKGKQLQAGFLKGMEYVLGVTEPRSSRRAVRIASDELGEDAVEADAVSEATKSRARDRYQRLFWEPVTEGKSPVVPGSLARAAVDAVKTVAAKEAAKLKKLRNLNTEPEPERVLERAHRPTIRFVDVGAKFIDVDDRLKRIRAAKRRTLMKRRRRSRQVAGEQSLESESHVTQGE
;
A
#
# COMPACT_ATOMS: atom_id res chain seq x y z
N MET A 1 32.28 -20.08 50.71
CA MET A 1 32.39 -18.73 51.27
C MET A 1 33.37 -17.94 50.41
N LEU A 2 32.87 -17.19 49.42
CA LEU A 2 33.70 -16.36 48.54
C LEU A 2 33.14 -14.94 48.58
N ALA A 3 33.73 -14.12 49.46
CA ALA A 3 33.54 -12.69 49.47
C ALA A 3 34.89 -12.06 49.16
N HIS A 4 34.95 -11.27 48.09
CA HIS A 4 35.42 -9.89 48.05
C HIS A 4 35.81 -9.53 46.62
N LEU A 5 34.83 -9.00 45.90
CA LEU A 5 34.97 -8.35 44.61
C LEU A 5 34.72 -6.86 44.84
N ALA A 6 35.80 -6.09 44.97
CA ALA A 6 35.78 -4.65 44.94
C ALA A 6 37.12 -4.19 44.34
N GLN A 7 37.07 -3.57 43.17
CA GLN A 7 37.65 -2.24 42.94
C GLN A 7 37.23 -1.79 41.54
N ALA A 8 36.51 -0.68 41.52
CA ALA A 8 36.12 0.02 40.32
C ALA A 8 37.28 0.85 39.73
N SER A 9 37.07 1.24 38.47
CA SER A 9 37.54 2.47 37.83
C SER A 9 38.82 2.44 36.99
N ARG A 10 38.71 3.16 35.85
CA ARG A 10 39.72 3.62 34.89
C ARG A 10 40.02 2.70 33.71
N ARG A 11 39.11 2.72 32.73
CA ARG A 11 39.49 2.60 31.32
C ARG A 11 39.47 4.00 30.68
N PRO A 12 40.54 4.42 29.98
CA PRO A 12 40.62 5.75 29.39
C PRO A 12 39.65 5.88 28.21
N GLY A 13 39.05 7.07 28.10
CA GLY A 13 38.19 7.44 26.99
C GLY A 13 38.96 7.36 25.68
N ARG A 14 38.46 6.53 24.75
CA ARG A 14 38.86 6.59 23.35
C ARG A 14 38.33 7.90 22.76
N SER A 15 39.18 8.91 22.84
CA SER A 15 39.18 10.08 21.95
C SER A 15 39.08 9.62 20.50
N TRP A 16 38.04 10.08 19.79
CA TRP A 16 37.88 9.94 18.34
C TRP A 16 38.68 11.00 17.55
N LEU A 17 39.74 11.55 18.15
CA LEU A 17 40.66 12.46 17.47
C LEU A 17 41.94 11.69 17.15
N SER A 18 41.96 10.99 16.01
CA SER A 18 43.11 10.86 15.10
C SER A 18 42.82 9.78 14.06
N VAL A 19 42.03 10.14 13.05
CA VAL A 19 42.33 9.69 11.70
C VAL A 19 42.91 10.89 10.99
N ALA A 20 44.24 11.00 11.04
CA ALA A 20 45.00 11.87 10.15
C ALA A 20 44.88 11.29 8.73
N GLY A 21 43.69 11.43 8.13
CA GLY A 21 43.56 11.35 6.69
C GLY A 21 44.40 12.48 6.12
N ALA A 22 45.31 12.13 5.20
CA ALA A 22 46.15 13.08 4.49
C ALA A 22 45.30 14.29 4.07
N ARG A 23 45.54 15.44 4.70
CA ARG A 23 44.97 16.70 4.27
C ARG A 23 45.46 16.90 2.84
N ARG A 24 44.57 16.73 1.86
CA ARG A 24 44.84 17.22 0.51
C ARG A 24 45.03 18.72 0.62
N THR A 25 46.29 19.14 0.66
CA THR A 25 46.72 20.52 0.57
C THR A 25 46.43 21.01 -0.84
N TYR A 26 45.22 21.50 -1.08
CA TYR A 26 44.85 22.25 -2.29
C TYR A 26 45.53 23.65 -2.32
N ALA A 27 46.75 23.77 -1.84
CA ALA A 27 47.32 25.06 -1.44
C ALA A 27 48.64 25.46 -2.14
N GLU A 28 49.22 24.65 -3.04
CA GLU A 28 50.53 25.00 -3.62
C GLU A 28 50.59 25.19 -5.13
N LYS A 29 49.50 24.97 -5.86
CA LYS A 29 49.42 25.40 -7.27
C LYS A 29 48.44 26.53 -7.38
N ALA A 30 48.97 27.75 -7.42
CA ALA A 30 48.23 28.93 -7.82
C ALA A 30 47.87 28.78 -9.30
N ASP A 31 46.76 28.07 -9.55
CA ASP A 31 46.16 28.01 -10.86
C ASP A 31 45.70 29.43 -11.23
N LYS A 32 46.40 30.04 -12.19
CA LYS A 32 45.91 31.23 -12.88
C LYS A 32 44.54 30.88 -13.43
N SER A 33 43.51 31.61 -13.02
CA SER A 33 42.16 31.41 -13.53
C SER A 33 42.19 31.57 -15.06
N VAL A 34 41.71 30.55 -15.77
CA VAL A 34 41.57 30.55 -17.24
C VAL A 34 40.54 31.60 -17.70
N LEU A 35 39.74 32.11 -16.77
CA LEU A 35 38.79 33.20 -16.94
C LEU A 35 39.31 34.38 -16.09
N GLY A 36 39.89 35.38 -16.76
CA GLY A 36 40.53 36.52 -16.10
C GLY A 36 39.51 37.34 -15.31
N GLY A 37 39.61 37.31 -13.98
CA GLY A 37 38.83 38.16 -13.08
C GLY A 37 38.42 37.51 -11.77
N ASP A 38 38.23 36.19 -11.73
CA ASP A 38 37.67 35.54 -10.54
C ASP A 38 38.75 35.18 -9.49
N PRO A 39 38.52 35.47 -8.20
CA PRO A 39 39.43 35.04 -7.15
C PRO A 39 39.55 33.52 -7.17
N SER A 40 40.77 33.01 -7.04
CA SER A 40 41.02 31.57 -6.87
C SER A 40 40.10 31.00 -5.78
N TYR A 41 39.64 29.76 -5.95
CA TYR A 41 38.73 29.10 -5.00
C TYR A 41 39.18 29.22 -3.54
N ALA A 42 40.49 29.11 -3.28
CA ALA A 42 41.06 29.26 -1.93
C ALA A 42 40.91 30.68 -1.36
N VAL A 43 40.98 31.70 -2.21
CA VAL A 43 40.75 33.10 -1.83
C VAL A 43 39.26 33.33 -1.56
N TRP A 44 38.39 32.81 -2.42
CA TRP A 44 36.93 32.90 -2.23
C TRP A 44 36.47 32.23 -0.93
N LEU A 45 36.96 31.04 -0.61
CA LEU A 45 36.64 30.35 0.65
C LEU A 45 37.02 31.16 1.90
N ARG A 46 38.09 31.96 1.82
CA ARG A 46 38.55 32.81 2.93
C ARG A 46 37.79 34.13 3.03
N SER A 47 37.28 34.64 1.91
CA SER A 47 36.51 35.89 1.85
C SER A 47 35.01 35.61 1.91
N GLU A 48 34.32 35.58 0.78
CA GLU A 48 32.87 35.46 0.68
C GLU A 48 32.36 34.09 1.14
N GLY A 49 33.09 33.02 0.82
CA GLY A 49 32.76 31.65 1.16
C GLY A 49 32.71 31.40 2.67
N ALA A 50 33.44 32.18 3.46
CA ALA A 50 33.47 32.05 4.92
C ALA A 50 32.08 32.20 5.55
N LYS A 51 31.19 32.99 4.93
CA LYS A 51 29.80 33.23 5.38
C LYS A 51 28.90 32.00 5.28
N TYR A 52 29.32 30.99 4.51
CA TYR A 52 28.55 29.76 4.28
C TYR A 52 29.14 28.55 5.02
N LYS A 53 30.27 28.73 5.73
CA LYS A 53 30.90 27.67 6.52
C LYS A 53 30.02 27.24 7.69
N GLU A 54 29.41 28.21 8.36
CA GLU A 54 28.49 27.99 9.47
C GLU A 54 27.14 28.65 9.14
N PRO A 55 26.01 28.00 9.49
CA PRO A 55 24.70 28.56 9.21
C PRO A 55 24.45 29.74 10.14
N HIS A 56 24.71 30.95 9.65
CA HIS A 56 24.46 32.19 10.40
C HIS A 56 22.98 32.63 10.36
N ARG A 57 22.25 32.21 9.32
CA ARG A 57 20.83 32.53 9.12
C ARG A 57 20.09 31.37 8.45
N PRO A 58 18.77 31.24 8.65
CA PRO A 58 17.97 30.30 7.88
C PRO A 58 18.06 30.60 6.39
N LYS A 59 18.00 29.56 5.54
CA LYS A 59 18.02 29.67 4.08
C LYS A 59 19.21 30.53 3.59
N ASN A 60 20.40 30.25 4.12
CA ASN A 60 21.63 30.97 3.76
C ASN A 60 22.15 30.56 2.37
N TRP A 61 21.34 30.76 1.33
CA TRP A 61 21.67 30.41 -0.04
C TRP A 61 22.55 31.47 -0.69
N LEU A 62 23.39 31.03 -1.64
CA LEU A 62 24.18 31.93 -2.48
C LEU A 62 23.22 32.75 -3.37
N GLY A 63 23.25 34.08 -3.30
CA GLY A 63 22.37 34.93 -4.11
C GLY A 63 20.90 34.92 -3.71
N GLY A 64 20.55 34.42 -2.51
CA GLY A 64 19.18 34.46 -1.98
C GLY A 64 18.24 33.34 -2.45
N GLN A 65 18.67 32.52 -3.41
CA GLN A 65 17.96 31.33 -3.90
C GLN A 65 18.94 30.15 -3.97
N PRO A 66 18.47 28.90 -3.83
CA PRO A 66 19.35 27.73 -3.78
C PRO A 66 20.27 27.60 -5.00
N PHE A 67 19.78 27.97 -6.18
CA PHE A 67 20.54 27.95 -7.42
C PHE A 67 20.41 29.31 -8.11
N PRO A 68 21.47 30.14 -8.12
CA PRO A 68 21.43 31.46 -8.76
C PRO A 68 21.01 31.44 -10.23
N LEU A 69 21.38 30.36 -10.95
CA LEU A 69 21.07 30.18 -12.38
C LEU A 69 19.72 29.53 -12.65
N ASN A 70 19.00 29.07 -11.61
CA ASN A 70 17.68 28.46 -11.77
C ASN A 70 16.66 29.14 -10.85
N PRO A 71 16.09 30.27 -11.28
CA PRO A 71 15.15 31.02 -10.47
C PRO A 71 13.79 30.33 -10.29
N THR A 72 13.50 29.30 -11.09
CA THR A 72 12.25 28.53 -10.97
C THR A 72 12.26 27.60 -9.78
N PHE A 73 13.44 27.15 -9.33
CA PHE A 73 13.56 26.23 -8.21
C PHE A 73 13.57 27.00 -6.87
N LYS A 74 12.38 27.12 -6.26
CA LYS A 74 12.19 27.71 -4.93
C LYS A 74 11.57 26.69 -3.99
N PRO A 75 12.39 25.89 -3.26
CA PRO A 75 11.86 24.84 -2.43
C PRO A 75 11.01 25.44 -1.29
N PRO A 76 9.80 24.90 -1.03
CA PRO A 76 9.01 25.34 0.10
C PRO A 76 9.70 24.95 1.41
N SER A 77 9.38 25.67 2.49
CA SER A 77 9.87 25.29 3.82
C SER A 77 9.36 23.90 4.19
N PRO A 78 10.19 23.02 4.77
CA PRO A 78 9.71 21.74 5.26
C PRO A 78 8.78 21.91 6.45
N VAL A 79 7.97 20.89 6.72
CA VAL A 79 7.05 20.84 7.87
C VAL A 79 7.85 20.64 9.16
N SER A 80 7.57 21.46 10.17
CA SER A 80 8.25 21.36 11.47
C SER A 80 7.96 20.04 12.19
N ASP A 81 8.91 19.59 13.00
CA ASP A 81 8.75 18.40 13.85
C ASP A 81 7.64 18.56 14.87
N ALA A 82 7.44 19.77 15.39
CA ALA A 82 6.32 20.11 16.26
C ALA A 82 4.97 19.84 15.59
N VAL A 83 4.79 20.29 14.34
CA VAL A 83 3.55 20.04 13.58
C VAL A 83 3.41 18.56 13.24
N ARG A 84 4.49 17.89 12.84
CA ARG A 84 4.48 16.44 12.57
C ARG A 84 4.07 15.62 13.79
N THR A 85 4.55 16.02 14.97
CA THR A 85 4.22 15.38 16.24
C THR A 85 2.76 15.67 16.63
N ALA A 86 2.28 16.90 16.47
CA ALA A 86 0.87 17.23 16.69
C ALA A 86 -0.09 16.43 15.79
N ILE A 87 0.24 16.26 14.50
CA ILE A 87 -0.53 15.41 13.57
C ILE A 87 -0.58 13.96 14.06
N TRP A 88 0.56 13.43 14.49
CA TRP A 88 0.65 12.07 15.00
C TRP A 88 -0.17 11.88 16.28
N ASP A 89 -0.04 12.79 17.24
CA ASP A 89 -0.75 12.72 18.52
C ASP A 89 -2.27 12.82 18.30
N GLU A 90 -2.73 13.74 17.45
CA GLU A 90 -4.15 13.86 17.08
C GLU A 90 -4.69 12.58 16.43
N TYR A 91 -3.92 11.97 15.53
CA TYR A 91 -4.28 10.71 14.90
C TYR A 91 -4.32 9.54 15.90
N MET A 92 -3.38 9.49 16.84
CA MET A 92 -3.33 8.45 17.88
C MET A 92 -4.44 8.60 18.93
N LEU A 93 -4.97 9.80 19.16
CA LEU A 93 -6.09 10.02 20.09
C LEU A 93 -7.39 9.39 19.58
N ASP A 94 -7.76 9.63 18.33
CA ASP A 94 -8.96 9.05 17.72
C ASP A 94 -8.82 9.02 16.18
N PRO A 95 -8.46 7.85 15.60
CA PRO A 95 -8.32 7.70 14.15
C PRO A 95 -9.62 7.88 13.36
N PHE A 96 -10.79 7.69 13.98
CA PHE A 96 -12.09 7.83 13.30
C PHE A 96 -12.46 9.30 13.17
N LYS A 97 -12.24 10.08 14.24
CA LYS A 97 -12.48 11.53 14.25
C LYS A 97 -11.38 12.30 13.51
N TYR A 98 -10.11 11.98 13.78
CA TYR A 98 -8.94 12.61 13.17
C TYR A 98 -8.42 11.76 12.02
N ASN A 99 -9.26 11.55 11.00
CA ASN A 99 -8.81 10.83 9.81
C ASN A 99 -7.77 11.65 9.02
N VAL A 100 -7.03 10.97 8.12
CA VAL A 100 -5.96 11.60 7.31
C VAL A 100 -6.44 12.82 6.54
N ARG A 101 -7.67 12.80 6.01
CA ARG A 101 -8.27 13.90 5.25
C ARG A 101 -8.59 15.11 6.13
N VAL A 102 -9.13 14.88 7.34
CA VAL A 102 -9.42 15.93 8.32
C VAL A 102 -8.13 16.58 8.81
N LEU A 103 -7.09 15.77 9.07
CA LEU A 103 -5.76 16.26 9.46
C LEU A 103 -5.11 17.08 8.33
N ALA A 104 -5.20 16.61 7.08
CA ALA A 104 -4.74 17.33 5.89
C ALA A 104 -5.40 18.72 5.78
N GLN A 105 -6.73 18.78 5.91
CA GLN A 105 -7.49 20.03 5.86
C GLN A 105 -7.14 20.97 7.02
N LYS A 106 -7.01 20.43 8.24
CA LYS A 106 -6.73 21.22 9.44
C LYS A 106 -5.34 21.85 9.41
N HIS A 107 -4.33 21.09 8.96
CA HIS A 107 -2.94 21.53 8.95
C HIS A 107 -2.50 22.14 7.60
N GLY A 108 -3.39 22.14 6.59
CA GLY A 108 -3.09 22.67 5.25
C GLY A 108 -2.03 21.86 4.49
N ILE A 109 -2.00 20.54 4.70
CA ILE A 109 -0.96 19.66 4.15
C ILE A 109 -1.63 18.63 3.23
N SER A 110 -0.97 18.26 2.12
CA SER A 110 -1.51 17.23 1.22
C SER A 110 -1.73 15.89 1.92
N ILE A 111 -2.76 15.15 1.51
CA ILE A 111 -3.16 13.87 2.11
C ILE A 111 -1.99 12.88 2.05
N ALA A 112 -1.28 12.83 0.92
CA ALA A 112 -0.11 11.98 0.75
C ALA A 112 1.02 12.33 1.74
N ARG A 113 1.21 13.63 2.03
CA ARG A 113 2.23 14.08 2.98
C ARG A 113 1.83 13.75 4.42
N VAL A 114 0.55 13.86 4.79
CA VAL A 114 0.07 13.43 6.11
C VAL A 114 0.27 11.93 6.32
N ASP A 115 -0.10 11.10 5.36
CA ASP A 115 0.11 9.64 5.42
C ASP A 115 1.61 9.30 5.58
N ALA A 116 2.50 9.97 4.83
CA ALA A 116 3.94 9.82 5.00
C ALA A 116 4.42 10.23 6.40
N ILE A 117 3.92 11.33 6.95
CA ILE A 117 4.25 11.78 8.32
C ILE A 117 3.86 10.71 9.34
N LEU A 118 2.65 10.16 9.25
CA LEU A 118 2.18 9.12 10.17
C LEU A 118 3.07 7.87 10.12
N ARG A 119 3.44 7.42 8.92
CA ARG A 119 4.34 6.27 8.75
C ARG A 119 5.72 6.51 9.36
N LEU A 120 6.31 7.67 9.08
CA LEU A 120 7.65 8.02 9.57
C LEU A 120 7.65 8.22 11.09
N LYS A 121 6.61 8.81 11.67
CA LYS A 121 6.47 8.96 13.14
C LYS A 121 6.24 7.62 13.83
N GLY A 122 5.44 6.72 13.25
CA GLY A 122 5.30 5.36 13.76
C GLY A 122 6.64 4.60 13.82
N LEU A 123 7.45 4.73 12.76
CA LEU A 123 8.80 4.16 12.70
C LEU A 123 9.74 4.83 13.71
N GLU A 124 9.67 6.15 13.88
CA GLU A 124 10.41 6.88 14.92
C GLU A 124 10.11 6.30 16.32
N HIS A 125 8.83 6.12 16.66
CA HIS A 125 8.42 5.52 17.93
C HIS A 125 8.90 4.09 18.11
N GLN A 126 8.94 3.29 17.03
CA GLN A 126 9.52 1.95 17.08
C GLN A 126 11.03 2.02 17.36
N TRP A 127 11.75 2.94 16.73
CA TRP A 127 13.19 3.12 16.93
C TRP A 127 13.56 3.66 18.30
N ARG A 128 12.71 4.49 18.94
CA ARG A 128 12.91 4.94 20.32
C ARG A 128 13.13 3.79 21.31
N LYS A 129 12.60 2.59 21.01
CA LYS A 129 12.74 1.40 21.87
C LYS A 129 14.13 0.73 21.79
N GLY A 130 14.94 1.02 20.77
CA GLY A 130 16.20 0.29 20.54
C GLY A 130 17.34 1.07 19.87
N LYS A 131 17.13 2.32 19.48
CA LYS A 131 18.13 3.18 18.85
C LYS A 131 18.02 4.61 19.37
N GLN A 132 19.17 5.28 19.56
CA GLN A 132 19.19 6.69 19.90
C GLN A 132 18.88 7.54 18.67
N LEU A 133 17.88 8.42 18.78
CA LEU A 133 17.49 9.34 17.71
C LEU A 133 18.43 10.55 17.66
N GLN A 134 18.71 11.02 16.44
CA GLN A 134 19.56 12.20 16.19
C GLN A 134 18.77 13.51 16.29
N ALA A 135 18.23 13.82 17.47
CA ALA A 135 17.40 15.01 17.68
C ALA A 135 18.17 16.34 17.50
N GLY A 136 19.48 16.36 17.78
CA GLY A 136 20.33 17.54 17.56
C GLY A 136 20.47 17.88 16.07
N PHE A 137 20.63 16.87 15.23
CA PHE A 137 20.70 17.04 13.77
C PHE A 137 19.37 17.58 13.21
N LEU A 138 18.24 17.06 13.71
CA LEU A 138 16.92 17.56 13.36
C LEU A 138 16.78 19.06 13.64
N LYS A 139 17.09 19.49 14.87
CA LYS A 139 17.00 20.92 15.25
C LYS A 139 17.89 21.81 14.39
N GLY A 140 19.12 21.36 14.10
CA GLY A 140 20.03 22.08 13.21
C GLY A 140 19.48 22.20 11.79
N MET A 141 18.92 21.11 11.25
CA MET A 141 18.38 21.11 9.89
C MET A 141 17.12 21.99 9.75
N GLU A 142 16.25 21.99 10.75
CA GLU A 142 15.07 22.87 10.77
C GLU A 142 15.48 24.35 10.77
N TYR A 143 16.51 24.70 11.54
CA TYR A 143 17.08 26.05 11.52
C TYR A 143 17.67 26.41 10.15
N VAL A 144 18.51 25.53 9.57
CA VAL A 144 19.16 25.78 8.27
C VAL A 144 18.13 25.95 7.15
N LEU A 145 17.08 25.14 7.13
CA LEU A 145 16.04 25.19 6.10
C LEU A 145 15.00 26.31 6.35
N GLY A 146 15.11 27.03 7.47
CA GLY A 146 14.23 28.13 7.81
C GLY A 146 12.81 27.71 8.12
N VAL A 147 12.67 26.58 8.82
CA VAL A 147 11.39 26.13 9.34
C VAL A 147 10.92 27.14 10.36
N THR A 148 9.82 27.81 10.06
CA THR A 148 9.15 28.68 11.02
C THR A 148 8.36 27.80 11.97
N GLU A 149 8.63 27.92 13.27
CA GLU A 149 7.65 27.42 14.23
C GLU A 149 6.35 28.20 14.01
N PRO A 150 5.18 27.53 14.09
CA PRO A 150 3.91 28.21 13.99
C PRO A 150 3.77 29.11 15.23
N ARG A 151 4.32 30.32 15.16
CA ARG A 151 3.94 31.39 16.09
C ARG A 151 2.46 31.55 15.86
N SER A 152 1.67 31.24 16.89
CA SER A 152 0.23 31.39 17.02
C SER A 152 -0.22 32.80 16.62
N SER A 153 -0.17 33.07 15.32
CA SER A 153 -0.66 34.28 14.69
C SER A 153 -1.60 33.76 13.62
N ARG A 154 -2.89 34.10 13.75
CA ARG A 154 -3.94 33.78 12.78
C ARG A 154 -3.57 34.20 11.34
N ARG A 155 -2.56 35.06 11.19
CA ARG A 155 -1.98 35.52 9.92
C ARG A 155 -1.06 34.48 9.25
N ALA A 156 -0.26 33.73 10.01
CA ALA A 156 0.59 32.67 9.48
C ALA A 156 -0.22 31.46 8.98
N VAL A 157 -1.32 31.15 9.66
CA VAL A 157 -2.26 30.09 9.24
C VAL A 157 -2.96 30.43 7.92
N ARG A 158 -3.31 31.72 7.71
CA ARG A 158 -3.93 32.19 6.46
C ARG A 158 -2.98 32.18 5.26
N ILE A 159 -1.74 32.60 5.45
CA ILE A 159 -0.72 32.57 4.39
C ILE A 159 -0.36 31.12 4.02
N ALA A 160 -0.23 30.25 5.02
CA ALA A 160 -0.03 28.83 4.76
C ALA A 160 -1.24 28.20 4.04
N SER A 161 -2.49 28.55 4.40
CA SER A 161 -3.66 28.01 3.70
C SER A 161 -3.81 28.50 2.25
N ASP A 162 -3.43 29.75 1.95
CA ASP A 162 -3.48 30.31 0.60
C ASP A 162 -2.36 29.77 -0.30
N GLU A 163 -1.13 29.65 0.20
CA GLU A 163 0.00 29.13 -0.61
C GLU A 163 -0.03 27.61 -0.78
N LEU A 164 -0.69 26.86 0.11
CA LEU A 164 -0.80 25.39 0.01
C LEU A 164 -2.07 24.92 -0.70
N GLY A 165 -3.05 25.78 -0.95
CA GLY A 165 -4.32 25.39 -1.57
C GLY A 165 -4.17 24.81 -2.97
N GLU A 166 -3.35 25.43 -3.82
CA GLU A 166 -3.09 24.96 -5.19
C GLU A 166 -2.04 23.84 -5.20
N ASP A 167 -0.91 24.04 -4.51
CA ASP A 167 0.20 23.08 -4.46
C ASP A 167 -0.20 21.74 -3.81
N ALA A 168 -1.00 21.74 -2.74
CA ALA A 168 -1.43 20.51 -2.09
C ALA A 168 -2.43 19.72 -2.95
N VAL A 169 -3.32 20.43 -3.65
CA VAL A 169 -4.29 19.83 -4.58
C VAL A 169 -3.55 19.24 -5.79
N GLU A 170 -2.59 19.96 -6.37
CA GLU A 170 -1.75 19.43 -7.44
C GLU A 170 -0.93 18.23 -6.97
N ALA A 171 -0.32 18.31 -5.78
CA ALA A 171 0.45 17.20 -5.22
C ALA A 171 -0.40 15.95 -4.97
N ASP A 172 -1.63 16.10 -4.47
CA ASP A 172 -2.54 14.98 -4.28
C ASP A 172 -3.01 14.42 -5.64
N ALA A 173 -3.32 15.27 -6.63
CA ALA A 173 -3.67 14.86 -7.98
C ALA A 173 -2.52 14.07 -8.66
N VAL A 174 -1.28 14.57 -8.56
CA VAL A 174 -0.07 13.90 -9.07
C VAL A 174 0.17 12.59 -8.32
N SER A 175 0.00 12.55 -7.00
CA SER A 175 0.14 11.32 -6.20
C SER A 175 -0.87 10.25 -6.64
N GLU A 176 -2.14 10.62 -6.81
CA GLU A 176 -3.17 9.70 -7.31
C GLU A 176 -2.84 9.20 -8.73
N ALA A 177 -2.45 10.10 -9.63
CA ALA A 177 -2.06 9.74 -10.99
C ALA A 177 -0.81 8.83 -11.05
N THR A 178 0.14 9.03 -10.13
CA THR A 178 1.41 8.30 -10.12
C THR A 178 1.38 7.00 -9.31
N LYS A 179 0.42 6.79 -8.40
CA LYS A 179 0.29 5.52 -7.65
C LYS A 179 0.19 4.29 -8.57
N SER A 180 -0.62 4.38 -9.63
CA SER A 180 -0.75 3.30 -10.63
C SER A 180 0.54 3.14 -11.44
N ARG A 181 1.12 4.25 -11.91
CA ARG A 181 2.33 4.25 -12.74
C ARG A 181 3.61 3.84 -11.98
N ALA A 182 3.71 4.13 -10.69
CA ALA A 182 4.80 3.70 -9.82
C ALA A 182 4.71 2.20 -9.55
N ARG A 183 3.50 1.69 -9.28
CA ARG A 183 3.24 0.25 -9.19
C ARG A 183 3.61 -0.46 -10.50
N ASP A 184 3.24 0.12 -11.65
CA ASP A 184 3.63 -0.39 -12.97
C ASP A 184 5.16 -0.38 -13.18
N ARG A 185 5.87 0.67 -12.74
CA ARG A 185 7.34 0.74 -12.83
C ARG A 185 8.03 -0.32 -11.96
N TYR A 186 7.57 -0.52 -10.73
CA TYR A 186 8.11 -1.57 -9.86
C TYR A 186 7.78 -2.98 -10.38
N GLN A 187 6.59 -3.18 -10.95
CA GLN A 187 6.24 -4.44 -11.63
C GLN A 187 7.10 -4.69 -12.88
N ARG A 188 7.46 -3.64 -13.64
CA ARG A 188 8.36 -3.72 -14.81
C ARG A 188 9.78 -4.14 -14.44
N LEU A 189 10.33 -3.58 -13.36
CA LEU A 189 11.73 -3.79 -12.95
C LEU A 189 12.01 -5.17 -12.34
N PHE A 190 10.99 -5.83 -11.77
CA PHE A 190 11.21 -7.03 -10.97
C PHE A 190 11.15 -8.34 -11.77
N TRP A 191 10.55 -8.36 -12.97
CA TRP A 191 10.20 -9.63 -13.62
C TRP A 191 10.93 -9.95 -14.93
N GLU A 192 11.36 -8.96 -15.72
CA GLU A 192 12.14 -9.23 -16.93
C GLU A 192 13.08 -8.05 -17.24
N PRO A 193 14.30 -8.27 -17.76
CA PRO A 193 15.08 -7.22 -18.40
C PRO A 193 14.37 -6.82 -19.71
N VAL A 194 13.57 -5.76 -19.67
CA VAL A 194 12.84 -5.25 -20.84
C VAL A 194 13.71 -4.22 -21.55
N THR A 195 14.11 -4.51 -22.79
CA THR A 195 14.76 -3.53 -23.68
C THR A 195 13.80 -2.36 -23.97
N GLU A 196 14.32 -1.14 -23.99
CA GLU A 196 13.54 0.07 -24.27
C GLU A 196 12.69 -0.10 -25.54
N GLY A 197 11.36 0.08 -25.41
CA GLY A 197 10.41 0.00 -26.52
C GLY A 197 9.55 -1.27 -26.62
N LYS A 198 9.81 -2.32 -25.83
CA LYS A 198 8.94 -3.52 -25.77
C LYS A 198 8.06 -3.51 -24.52
N SER A 199 6.86 -4.07 -24.61
CA SER A 199 5.98 -4.24 -23.45
C SER A 199 6.36 -5.50 -22.67
N PRO A 200 6.33 -5.48 -21.31
CA PRO A 200 6.64 -6.64 -20.50
C PRO A 200 5.59 -7.75 -20.70
N VAL A 201 6.03 -9.00 -20.90
CA VAL A 201 5.13 -10.11 -21.24
C VAL A 201 4.46 -10.69 -19.98
N VAL A 202 5.23 -10.85 -18.90
CA VAL A 202 4.78 -11.50 -17.67
C VAL A 202 3.61 -10.77 -16.98
N PRO A 203 3.65 -9.45 -16.71
CA PRO A 203 2.52 -8.73 -16.11
C PRO A 203 1.24 -8.82 -16.95
N GLY A 204 1.37 -8.73 -18.28
CA GLY A 204 0.24 -8.88 -19.20
C GLY A 204 -0.36 -10.29 -19.15
N SER A 205 0.49 -11.33 -19.06
CA SER A 205 0.04 -12.72 -18.93
C SER A 205 -0.68 -13.00 -17.62
N LEU A 206 -0.21 -12.44 -16.49
CA LEU A 206 -0.83 -12.60 -15.18
C LEU A 206 -2.19 -11.90 -15.10
N ALA A 207 -2.30 -10.69 -15.66
CA ALA A 207 -3.57 -9.97 -15.74
C ALA A 207 -4.61 -10.75 -16.59
N ARG A 208 -4.19 -11.31 -17.73
CA ARG A 208 -5.03 -12.17 -18.56
C ARG A 208 -5.43 -13.45 -17.82
N ALA A 209 -4.48 -14.12 -17.17
CA ALA A 209 -4.73 -15.33 -16.38
C ALA A 209 -5.73 -15.08 -15.23
N ALA A 210 -5.68 -13.92 -14.57
CA ALA A 210 -6.64 -13.56 -13.54
C ALA A 210 -8.06 -13.38 -14.11
N VAL A 211 -8.19 -12.67 -15.23
CA VAL A 211 -9.47 -12.51 -15.93
C VAL A 211 -10.02 -13.86 -16.40
N ASP A 212 -9.17 -14.71 -16.95
CA ASP A 212 -9.56 -16.04 -17.42
C ASP A 212 -9.92 -16.96 -16.24
N ALA A 213 -9.26 -16.85 -15.09
CA ALA A 213 -9.64 -17.56 -13.88
C ALA A 213 -11.06 -17.17 -13.42
N VAL A 214 -11.40 -15.88 -13.41
CA VAL A 214 -12.75 -15.41 -13.07
C VAL A 214 -13.78 -15.94 -14.08
N LYS A 215 -13.49 -15.85 -15.38
CA LYS A 215 -14.38 -16.36 -16.44
C LYS A 215 -14.59 -17.87 -16.35
N THR A 216 -13.54 -18.63 -16.04
CA THR A 216 -13.65 -20.10 -15.90
C THR A 216 -14.45 -20.51 -14.68
N VAL A 217 -14.35 -19.76 -13.57
CA VAL A 217 -15.21 -19.97 -12.39
C VAL A 217 -16.67 -19.71 -12.73
N ALA A 218 -16.97 -18.56 -13.35
CA ALA A 218 -18.33 -18.22 -13.78
C ALA A 218 -18.90 -19.25 -14.78
N ALA A 219 -18.09 -19.71 -15.74
CA ALA A 219 -18.49 -20.74 -16.69
C ALA A 219 -18.77 -22.09 -16.01
N LYS A 220 -17.97 -22.47 -15.00
CA LYS A 220 -18.20 -23.69 -14.21
C LYS A 220 -19.50 -23.60 -13.42
N GLU A 221 -19.80 -22.45 -12.80
CA GLU A 221 -21.04 -22.22 -12.07
C GLU A 221 -22.27 -22.27 -13.00
N ALA A 222 -22.20 -21.59 -14.15
CA ALA A 222 -23.24 -21.67 -15.17
C ALA A 222 -23.44 -23.11 -15.69
N ALA A 223 -22.37 -23.88 -15.87
CA ALA A 223 -22.44 -25.28 -16.26
C ALA A 223 -23.03 -26.18 -15.17
N LYS A 224 -22.83 -25.87 -13.88
CA LYS A 224 -23.49 -26.57 -12.76
C LYS A 224 -25.00 -26.31 -12.79
N LEU A 225 -25.43 -25.07 -13.00
CA LEU A 225 -26.84 -24.70 -13.12
C LEU A 225 -27.53 -25.44 -14.27
N LYS A 226 -26.91 -25.50 -15.46
CA LYS A 226 -27.45 -26.24 -16.62
C LYS A 226 -27.65 -27.75 -16.39
N LYS A 227 -26.90 -28.36 -15.46
CA LYS A 227 -27.06 -29.80 -15.12
C LYS A 227 -28.32 -30.08 -14.30
N LEU A 228 -28.87 -29.07 -13.65
CA LEU A 228 -30.15 -29.15 -12.97
C LEU A 228 -31.27 -28.96 -14.01
N ARG A 229 -31.52 -30.01 -14.79
CA ARG A 229 -32.71 -30.10 -15.64
C ARG A 229 -33.93 -29.89 -14.74
N ASN A 230 -34.76 -28.89 -15.04
CA ASN A 230 -36.02 -28.50 -14.39
C ASN A 230 -35.98 -27.34 -13.38
N LEU A 231 -34.93 -26.51 -13.36
CA LEU A 231 -34.92 -25.27 -12.59
C LEU A 231 -35.01 -24.06 -13.54
N ASN A 232 -36.17 -23.39 -13.55
CA ASN A 232 -36.31 -22.09 -14.19
C ASN A 232 -35.35 -21.13 -13.49
N THR A 233 -34.35 -20.68 -14.24
CA THR A 233 -33.30 -19.76 -13.76
C THR A 233 -33.70 -18.31 -14.02
N GLU A 234 -34.63 -18.09 -14.95
CA GLU A 234 -35.19 -16.77 -15.24
C GLU A 234 -36.32 -16.45 -14.27
N PRO A 235 -36.30 -15.28 -13.61
CA PRO A 235 -37.40 -14.86 -12.75
C PRO A 235 -38.62 -14.56 -13.61
N GLU A 236 -39.76 -15.19 -13.29
CA GLU A 236 -41.02 -14.84 -13.95
C GLU A 236 -41.48 -13.43 -13.53
N PRO A 237 -42.17 -12.69 -14.43
CA PRO A 237 -42.63 -11.33 -14.13
C PRO A 237 -43.60 -11.30 -12.94
N GLU A 238 -43.55 -10.20 -12.18
CA GLU A 238 -44.32 -10.02 -10.95
C GLU A 238 -45.81 -10.26 -11.15
N ARG A 239 -46.39 -11.18 -10.36
CA ARG A 239 -47.83 -11.44 -10.39
C ARG A 239 -48.50 -10.63 -9.28
N VAL A 240 -49.20 -9.58 -9.67
CA VAL A 240 -49.97 -8.72 -8.76
C VAL A 240 -51.43 -9.18 -8.76
N LEU A 241 -51.94 -9.54 -7.57
CA LEU A 241 -53.33 -9.93 -7.39
C LEU A 241 -54.07 -8.84 -6.60
N GLU A 242 -54.97 -8.13 -7.28
CA GLU A 242 -55.85 -7.12 -6.70
C GLU A 242 -57.24 -7.73 -6.43
N ARG A 243 -57.73 -7.63 -5.19
CA ARG A 243 -59.09 -8.05 -4.79
C ARG A 243 -59.71 -6.95 -3.93
N ALA A 244 -60.95 -6.57 -4.21
CA ALA A 244 -61.68 -5.57 -3.43
C ALA A 244 -61.76 -5.99 -1.94
N HIS A 245 -61.56 -5.01 -1.04
CA HIS A 245 -61.53 -5.18 0.43
C HIS A 245 -60.38 -6.03 1.00
N ARG A 246 -59.31 -6.29 0.24
CA ARG A 246 -58.06 -6.89 0.75
C ARG A 246 -56.84 -6.12 0.24
N PRO A 247 -55.72 -6.09 0.99
CA PRO A 247 -54.49 -5.47 0.53
C PRO A 247 -53.92 -6.20 -0.69
N THR A 248 -53.38 -5.44 -1.64
CA THR A 248 -52.74 -5.96 -2.85
C THR A 248 -51.56 -6.86 -2.49
N ILE A 249 -51.58 -8.11 -2.95
CA ILE A 249 -50.51 -9.07 -2.72
C ILE A 249 -49.61 -9.11 -3.95
N ARG A 250 -48.31 -8.89 -3.77
CA ARG A 250 -47.28 -8.97 -4.82
C ARG A 250 -46.47 -10.24 -4.63
N PHE A 251 -46.55 -11.15 -5.61
CA PHE A 251 -45.71 -12.34 -5.63
C PHE A 251 -44.48 -12.07 -6.49
N VAL A 252 -43.31 -12.00 -5.84
CA VAL A 252 -42.00 -11.89 -6.50
C VAL A 252 -41.42 -13.29 -6.57
N ASP A 253 -41.25 -13.82 -7.79
CA ASP A 253 -40.54 -15.07 -7.98
C ASP A 253 -39.04 -14.83 -7.72
N VAL A 254 -38.51 -15.49 -6.69
CA VAL A 254 -37.10 -15.41 -6.32
C VAL A 254 -36.24 -16.43 -7.09
N GLY A 255 -36.85 -17.28 -7.92
CA GLY A 255 -36.18 -18.25 -8.77
C GLY A 255 -35.24 -19.19 -8.01
N ALA A 256 -34.18 -19.63 -8.68
CA ALA A 256 -33.15 -20.53 -8.12
C ALA A 256 -32.16 -19.85 -7.14
N LYS A 257 -32.37 -18.57 -6.79
CA LYS A 257 -31.42 -17.74 -6.03
C LYS A 257 -31.07 -18.29 -4.64
N PHE A 258 -31.98 -19.04 -4.02
CA PHE A 258 -31.83 -19.61 -2.68
C PHE A 258 -31.61 -21.13 -2.66
N ILE A 259 -31.39 -21.74 -3.82
CA ILE A 259 -31.16 -23.19 -3.92
C ILE A 259 -29.66 -23.46 -3.96
N ASP A 260 -29.17 -24.23 -2.99
CA ASP A 260 -27.80 -24.75 -3.03
C ASP A 260 -27.68 -25.78 -4.18
N VAL A 261 -27.07 -25.32 -5.27
CA VAL A 261 -26.85 -26.08 -6.50
C VAL A 261 -26.02 -27.34 -6.24
N ASP A 262 -25.02 -27.26 -5.36
CA ASP A 262 -24.11 -28.36 -5.07
C ASP A 262 -24.80 -29.44 -4.23
N ASP A 263 -25.61 -29.06 -3.24
CA ASP A 263 -26.41 -30.02 -2.48
C ASP A 263 -27.47 -30.71 -3.37
N ARG A 264 -28.11 -29.97 -4.27
CA ARG A 264 -29.08 -30.56 -5.23
C ARG A 264 -28.41 -31.57 -6.15
N LEU A 265 -27.23 -31.24 -6.71
CA LEU A 265 -26.45 -32.17 -7.54
C LEU A 265 -26.02 -33.42 -6.75
N LYS A 266 -25.63 -33.26 -5.48
CA LYS A 266 -25.29 -34.36 -4.57
C LYS A 266 -26.48 -35.30 -4.37
N ARG A 267 -27.68 -34.77 -4.12
CA ARG A 267 -28.92 -35.56 -3.98
C ARG A 267 -29.26 -36.33 -5.26
N ILE A 268 -29.14 -35.71 -6.44
CA ILE A 268 -29.39 -36.38 -7.73
C ILE A 268 -28.41 -37.54 -7.95
N ARG A 269 -27.11 -37.34 -7.69
CA ARG A 269 -26.10 -38.42 -7.79
C ARG A 269 -26.39 -39.55 -6.80
N ALA A 270 -26.75 -39.23 -5.57
CA ALA A 270 -27.13 -40.23 -4.57
C ALA A 270 -28.38 -41.02 -4.95
N ALA A 271 -29.38 -40.37 -5.57
CA ALA A 271 -30.56 -41.03 -6.10
C ALA A 271 -30.22 -41.98 -7.25
N LYS A 272 -29.40 -41.55 -8.22
CA LYS A 272 -28.90 -42.40 -9.32
C LYS A 272 -28.10 -43.61 -8.81
N ARG A 273 -27.28 -43.43 -7.77
CA ARG A 273 -26.55 -44.54 -7.14
C ARG A 273 -27.51 -45.55 -6.48
N ARG A 274 -28.55 -45.06 -5.79
CA ARG A 274 -29.58 -45.90 -5.17
C ARG A 274 -30.38 -46.69 -6.21
N THR A 275 -30.77 -46.08 -7.33
CA THR A 275 -31.50 -46.80 -8.40
C THR A 275 -30.64 -47.87 -9.07
N LEU A 276 -29.36 -47.58 -9.33
CA LEU A 276 -28.42 -48.57 -9.86
C LEU A 276 -28.27 -49.79 -8.93
N MET A 277 -28.11 -49.54 -7.63
CA MET A 277 -28.01 -50.61 -6.62
C MET A 277 -29.30 -51.43 -6.52
N LYS A 278 -30.47 -50.78 -6.56
CA LYS A 278 -31.77 -51.49 -6.61
C LYS A 278 -31.90 -52.35 -7.86
N ARG A 279 -31.48 -51.85 -9.03
CA ARG A 279 -31.49 -52.62 -10.29
C ARG A 279 -30.60 -53.85 -10.19
N ARG A 280 -29.38 -53.69 -9.66
CA ARG A 280 -28.43 -54.80 -9.45
C ARG A 280 -28.92 -55.84 -8.44
N ARG A 281 -29.65 -55.41 -7.41
CA ARG A 281 -30.26 -56.33 -6.45
C ARG A 281 -31.41 -57.13 -7.07
N ARG A 282 -32.29 -56.47 -7.83
CA ARG A 282 -33.38 -57.13 -8.56
C ARG A 282 -32.86 -58.15 -9.58
N SER A 283 -31.83 -57.79 -10.36
CA SER A 283 -31.25 -58.73 -11.33
C SER A 283 -30.61 -59.96 -10.65
N ARG A 284 -30.04 -59.79 -9.45
CA ARG A 284 -29.51 -60.92 -8.66
C ARG A 284 -30.61 -61.83 -8.09
N GLN A 285 -31.75 -61.26 -7.69
CA GLN A 285 -32.89 -62.06 -7.23
C GLN A 285 -33.50 -62.87 -8.37
N VAL A 286 -33.71 -62.25 -9.53
CA VAL A 286 -34.23 -62.95 -10.73
C VAL A 286 -33.28 -64.06 -11.20
N ALA A 287 -31.96 -63.84 -11.15
CA ALA A 287 -30.98 -64.90 -11.47
C ALA A 287 -30.95 -66.03 -10.42
N GLY A 288 -31.25 -65.73 -9.15
CA GLY A 288 -31.39 -66.73 -8.08
C GLY A 288 -32.67 -67.56 -8.21
N GLU A 289 -33.78 -66.94 -8.64
CA GLU A 289 -35.04 -67.63 -8.89
C GLU A 289 -34.95 -68.55 -10.13
N GLN A 290 -34.26 -68.11 -11.19
CA GLN A 290 -34.03 -68.94 -12.39
C GLN A 290 -33.11 -70.15 -12.15
N SER A 291 -32.16 -70.05 -11.21
CA SER A 291 -31.31 -71.19 -10.84
C SER A 291 -32.07 -72.24 -10.01
N LEU A 292 -32.94 -71.80 -9.10
CA LEU A 292 -33.82 -72.68 -8.33
C LEU A 292 -34.88 -73.38 -9.20
N GLU A 293 -35.44 -72.70 -10.22
CA GLU A 293 -36.34 -73.32 -11.19
C GLU A 293 -35.62 -74.37 -12.06
N SER A 294 -34.36 -74.11 -12.48
CA SER A 294 -33.56 -75.08 -13.23
C SER A 294 -33.14 -76.32 -12.42
N GLU A 295 -32.96 -76.19 -11.09
CA GLU A 295 -32.69 -77.34 -10.21
C GLU A 295 -33.95 -78.18 -9.96
N SER A 296 -35.13 -77.55 -9.86
CA SER A 296 -36.39 -78.28 -9.63
C SER A 296 -36.86 -79.10 -10.84
N HIS A 297 -36.46 -78.75 -12.07
CA HIS A 297 -36.84 -79.46 -13.28
C HIS A 297 -35.96 -80.69 -13.58
N VAL A 298 -34.78 -80.80 -12.95
CA VAL A 298 -33.87 -81.97 -13.08
C VAL A 298 -34.30 -83.13 -12.17
N THR A 299 -35.08 -82.87 -11.11
CA THR A 299 -35.48 -83.88 -10.12
C THR A 299 -36.82 -84.60 -10.39
N GLN A 300 -37.46 -84.41 -11.55
CA GLN A 300 -38.72 -85.10 -11.92
C GLN A 300 -38.56 -86.14 -13.05
N GLY A 301 -37.33 -86.56 -13.37
CA GLY A 301 -37.04 -87.51 -14.43
C GLY A 301 -36.09 -88.63 -14.00
N GLU A 302 -36.43 -89.35 -12.93
CA GLU A 302 -35.94 -90.71 -12.63
C GLU A 302 -37.08 -91.56 -12.05
#